data_AF-A0A1B7HXH4-F1
#
_entry.id   AF-A0A1B7HXH4-F1
#
_cell.length_a   1.000
_cell.length_b   1.000
_cell.length_c   1.000
_cell.angle_alpha   90.00
_cell.angle_beta   90.00
_cell.angle_gamma   90.00
#
_symmetry.space_group_name_H-M   'P 1'
#
loop_
_entity.id
_entity.type
_entity.pdbx_description
1 polymer ?
#
loop_
_entity_poly.entity_id
_entity_poly.type
_entity_poly.pdbx_seq_one_letter_code
_entity_poly.pdbx_strand_id
1 'polypeptide(L)'
;MFQLKQGMLAMIIGSRTAAGRVNVGKSVELFGLCEPGESFINPVTGVMTQLPRDATHPLWLVTGNVVAFDGREGYTFVRAEYLMPLDKTLLPELDEELAVF
;
A
#
# COMPACT_ATOMS: atom_id res chain seq x y z
N MET A 1 -7.28 -0.34 14.79
CA MET A 1 -6.85 0.08 13.43
C MET A 1 -5.67 -0.81 13.06
N PHE A 2 -5.72 -1.56 11.96
CA PHE A 2 -4.60 -2.42 11.57
C PHE A 2 -3.38 -1.57 11.21
N GLN A 3 -2.21 -1.94 11.72
CA GLN A 3 -0.97 -1.26 11.40
C GLN A 3 -0.33 -1.92 10.17
N LEU A 4 -0.28 -1.20 9.06
CA LEU A 4 0.43 -1.63 7.85
C LEU A 4 1.95 -1.57 8.09
N LYS A 5 2.67 -2.59 7.60
CA LYS A 5 4.13 -2.73 7.71
C LYS A 5 4.71 -3.11 6.36
N GLN A 6 5.97 -2.74 6.14
CA GLN A 6 6.72 -3.18 4.97
C GLN A 6 6.77 -4.71 4.88
N GLY A 7 6.70 -5.24 3.66
CA GLY A 7 6.65 -6.67 3.34
C GLY A 7 5.27 -7.30 3.45
N MET A 8 4.26 -6.58 3.98
CA MET A 8 2.91 -7.12 4.06
C MET A 8 2.23 -7.18 2.70
N LEU A 9 1.33 -8.16 2.53
CA LEU A 9 0.38 -8.18 1.44
C LEU A 9 -0.88 -7.39 1.81
N ALA A 10 -1.36 -6.60 0.86
CA ALA A 10 -2.59 -5.84 0.96
C ALA A 10 -3.36 -5.88 -0.37
N MET A 11 -4.66 -5.60 -0.30
CA MET A 11 -5.49 -5.34 -1.47
C MET A 11 -5.80 -3.86 -1.55
N ILE A 12 -5.73 -3.29 -2.75
CA ILE A 12 -6.17 -1.92 -3.01
C ILE A 12 -7.70 -1.92 -3.06
N ILE A 13 -8.35 -1.25 -2.11
CA ILE A 13 -9.82 -1.21 -1.99
C ILE A 13 -10.43 0.13 -2.43
N GLY A 14 -9.61 1.11 -2.78
CA GLY A 14 -10.10 2.42 -3.19
C GLY A 14 -9.04 3.30 -3.84
N SER A 15 -9.48 4.48 -4.30
CA SER A 15 -8.61 5.54 -4.81
C SER A 15 -9.35 6.87 -4.87
N ARG A 16 -8.62 7.99 -4.83
CA ARG A 16 -9.17 9.33 -5.08
C ARG A 16 -9.28 9.70 -6.55
N THR A 17 -8.45 9.13 -7.43
CA THR A 17 -8.39 9.53 -8.85
C THR A 17 -8.91 8.42 -9.74
N ALA A 18 -9.44 8.78 -10.91
CA ALA A 18 -9.88 7.79 -11.91
C ALA A 18 -8.73 6.88 -12.35
N ALA A 19 -7.54 7.44 -12.58
CA ALA A 19 -6.34 6.67 -12.89
C ALA A 19 -6.02 5.63 -11.81
N GLY A 20 -6.12 5.99 -10.52
CA GLY A 20 -5.86 5.04 -9.45
C GLY A 20 -6.93 3.95 -9.28
N ARG A 21 -8.15 4.15 -9.79
CA ARG A 21 -9.21 3.12 -9.75
C ARG A 21 -8.86 1.88 -10.59
N VAL A 22 -7.96 2.01 -11.57
CA VAL A 22 -7.47 0.87 -12.38
C VAL A 22 -6.78 -0.21 -11.53
N ASN A 23 -6.31 0.16 -10.33
CA ASN A 23 -5.61 -0.73 -9.43
C ASN A 23 -6.51 -1.31 -8.33
N VAL A 24 -7.77 -0.89 -8.22
CA VAL A 24 -8.70 -1.41 -7.21
C VAL A 24 -8.98 -2.90 -7.45
N GLY A 25 -8.99 -3.68 -6.36
CA GLY A 25 -9.13 -5.13 -6.36
C GLY A 25 -7.82 -5.90 -6.55
N LYS A 26 -6.71 -5.21 -6.82
CA LYS A 26 -5.41 -5.86 -7.01
C LYS A 26 -4.68 -6.07 -5.69
N SER A 27 -4.10 -7.25 -5.52
CA SER A 27 -3.19 -7.57 -4.42
C SER A 27 -1.80 -7.01 -4.70
N VAL A 28 -1.17 -6.47 -3.67
CA VAL A 28 0.12 -5.79 -3.72
C VAL A 28 0.95 -6.09 -2.49
N GLU A 29 2.27 -5.97 -2.62
CA GLU A 29 3.21 -5.98 -1.50
C GLU A 29 3.53 -4.54 -1.09
N LEU A 30 3.56 -4.28 0.22
CA LEU A 30 3.93 -2.98 0.76
C LEU A 30 5.44 -2.83 0.82
N PHE A 31 6.01 -2.03 -0.07
CA PHE A 31 7.46 -1.83 -0.09
C PHE A 31 7.93 -0.81 0.95
N GLY A 32 7.21 0.29 1.13
CA GLY A 32 7.60 1.32 2.09
C GLY A 32 6.59 2.45 2.17
N LEU A 33 6.52 3.10 3.33
CA LEU A 33 5.74 4.32 3.52
C LEU A 33 6.64 5.51 3.24
N CYS A 34 6.29 6.29 2.22
CA CYS A 34 7.05 7.45 1.78
C CYS A 34 6.42 8.74 2.32
N GLU A 35 7.22 9.59 2.95
CA GLU A 35 6.83 10.90 3.45
C GLU A 35 6.90 11.98 2.35
N PRO A 36 6.05 13.02 2.38
CA PRO A 36 6.14 14.13 1.42
C PRO A 36 7.54 14.76 1.39
N GLY A 37 8.13 14.87 0.20
CA GLY A 37 9.49 15.37 0.01
C GLY A 37 10.61 14.36 0.26
N GLU A 38 10.30 13.14 0.70
CA GLU A 38 11.28 12.07 0.86
C GLU A 38 11.79 11.59 -0.50
N SER A 39 13.10 11.33 -0.59
CA SER A 39 13.74 10.73 -1.75
C SER A 39 14.15 9.29 -1.45
N PHE A 40 13.83 8.37 -2.36
CA PHE A 40 14.13 6.94 -2.23
C PHE A 40 14.43 6.33 -3.60
N ILE A 41 15.06 5.15 -3.61
CA ILE A 41 15.24 4.38 -4.85
C ILE A 41 13.96 3.60 -5.11
N ASN A 42 13.31 3.83 -6.24
CA ASN A 42 12.15 3.05 -6.64
C ASN A 42 12.58 1.60 -6.91
N PRO A 43 12.00 0.59 -6.23
CA PRO A 43 12.44 -0.79 -6.32
C PRO A 43 12.19 -1.43 -7.69
N VAL A 44 11.26 -0.88 -8.48
CA VAL A 44 10.92 -1.39 -9.82
C VAL A 44 11.81 -0.74 -10.88
N THR A 45 12.05 0.57 -10.79
CA THR A 45 12.79 1.29 -11.84
C THR A 45 14.27 1.49 -11.55
N GLY A 46 14.71 1.33 -10.30
CA GLY A 46 16.08 1.62 -9.85
C GLY A 46 16.45 3.11 -9.84
N VAL A 47 15.48 4.00 -10.11
CA VAL A 47 15.71 5.45 -10.22
C VAL A 47 15.37 6.16 -8.90
N MET A 48 16.18 7.15 -8.54
CA MET A 48 15.89 8.05 -7.43
C MET A 48 14.57 8.80 -7.70
N THR A 49 13.59 8.54 -6.84
CA THR A 49 12.25 9.13 -6.89
C THR A 49 12.06 9.98 -5.65
N GLN A 50 11.45 11.16 -5.81
CA GLN A 50 11.06 12.00 -4.69
C GLN A 50 9.54 12.09 -4.64
N LEU A 51 8.96 11.85 -3.47
CA LEU A 51 7.53 12.11 -3.29
C LEU A 51 7.29 13.63 -3.33
N PRO A 52 6.28 14.14 -4.07
CA PRO A 52 6.03 15.56 -4.15
C PRO A 52 5.90 16.21 -2.76
N ARG A 53 6.54 17.36 -2.55
CA ARG A 53 6.54 18.07 -1.26
C ARG A 53 5.16 18.60 -0.87
N ASP A 54 4.30 18.83 -1.86
CA ASP A 54 2.92 19.28 -1.73
C ASP A 54 1.92 18.12 -1.53
N ALA A 55 2.40 16.87 -1.49
CA ALA A 55 1.56 15.73 -1.12
C ALA A 55 1.00 15.92 0.29
N THR A 56 -0.32 15.87 0.42
CA THR A 56 -1.01 16.14 1.70
C THR A 56 -0.85 15.01 2.72
N HIS A 57 -0.45 13.81 2.28
CA HIS A 57 -0.36 12.62 3.13
C HIS A 57 0.84 11.76 2.70
N PRO A 58 1.42 10.98 3.64
CA PRO A 58 2.33 9.90 3.30
C PRO A 58 1.64 8.87 2.39
N LEU A 59 2.39 8.31 1.46
CA LEU A 59 1.91 7.30 0.52
C LEU A 59 2.69 6.00 0.65
N TRP A 60 2.00 4.88 0.67
CA TRP A 60 2.63 3.58 0.50
C TRP A 60 3.07 3.43 -0.95
N LEU A 61 4.36 3.20 -1.15
CA LEU A 61 4.87 2.57 -2.37
C LEU A 61 4.54 1.09 -2.30
N VAL A 62 3.73 0.63 -3.25
CA VAL A 62 3.33 -0.77 -3.34
C VAL A 62 3.77 -1.36 -4.67
N THR A 63 4.10 -2.64 -4.69
CA THR A 63 4.56 -3.38 -5.87
C THR A 63 3.61 -4.53 -6.22
N GLY A 64 3.58 -4.91 -7.50
CA GLY A 64 2.72 -5.98 -8.02
C GLY A 64 2.24 -5.68 -9.43
N ASN A 65 1.14 -6.33 -9.85
CA ASN A 65 0.53 -6.07 -11.17
C ASN A 65 -0.31 -4.78 -11.18
N VAL A 66 0.32 -3.64 -10.87
CA VAL A 66 -0.32 -2.32 -10.75
C VAL A 66 0.27 -1.33 -11.73
N VAL A 67 -0.45 -0.24 -11.99
CA VAL A 67 -0.05 0.82 -12.91
C VAL A 67 0.04 2.14 -12.15
N ALA A 68 1.20 2.81 -12.21
CA ALA A 68 1.43 4.12 -11.64
C ALA A 68 0.69 5.22 -12.42
N PHE A 69 0.63 6.43 -11.84
CA PHE A 69 -0.07 7.57 -12.45
C PHE A 69 0.53 8.03 -13.79
N ASP A 70 1.81 7.74 -14.03
CA ASP A 70 2.54 8.03 -15.26
C ASP A 70 2.45 6.90 -16.29
N GLY A 71 1.65 5.86 -16.00
CA GLY A 71 1.43 4.72 -16.87
C GLY A 71 2.46 3.60 -16.74
N ARG A 72 3.47 3.72 -15.88
CA ARG A 72 4.46 2.65 -15.66
C ARG A 72 3.84 1.51 -14.87
N GLU A 73 4.18 0.28 -15.26
CA GLU A 73 3.70 -0.93 -14.59
C GLU A 73 4.65 -1.36 -13.46
N GLY A 74 4.14 -2.16 -12.52
CA GLY A 74 4.93 -2.83 -11.49
C GLY A 74 4.89 -2.16 -10.12
N TYR A 75 4.54 -0.87 -10.04
CA TYR A 75 4.37 -0.14 -8.80
C TYR A 75 3.25 0.90 -8.88
N THR A 76 2.79 1.37 -7.73
CA THR A 76 1.98 2.58 -7.60
C THR A 76 2.10 3.16 -6.19
N PHE A 77 1.61 4.39 -6.01
CA PHE A 77 1.47 5.01 -4.69
C PHE A 77 0.02 4.94 -4.23
N VAL A 78 -0.20 4.53 -2.99
CA VAL A 78 -1.55 4.35 -2.42
C VAL A 78 -1.59 4.92 -1.00
N ARG A 79 -2.69 5.57 -0.64
CA ARG A 79 -2.90 6.02 0.75
C ARG A 79 -3.29 4.84 1.64
N ALA A 80 -2.88 4.88 2.90
CA ALA A 80 -3.09 3.79 3.84
C ALA A 80 -4.56 3.37 3.98
N GLU A 81 -5.53 4.30 3.98
CA GLU A 81 -6.96 3.93 4.09
C GLU A 81 -7.55 3.23 2.86
N TYR A 82 -6.81 3.19 1.74
CA TYR A 82 -7.22 2.46 0.55
C TYR A 82 -6.54 1.09 0.44
N LEU A 83 -5.86 0.65 1.50
CA LEU A 83 -5.21 -0.65 1.59
C LEU A 83 -5.91 -1.49 2.66
N MET A 84 -6.37 -2.67 2.26
CA MET A 84 -6.87 -3.70 3.16
C MET A 84 -5.77 -4.75 3.35
N PRO A 85 -5.25 -4.95 4.58
CA PRO A 85 -4.31 -6.02 4.85
C PRO A 85 -4.91 -7.38 4.45
N LEU A 86 -4.10 -8.24 3.81
CA LEU A 86 -4.49 -9.61 3.47
C LEU A 86 -3.92 -10.66 4.43
N ASP A 87 -3.10 -10.24 5.39
CA ASP A 87 -2.49 -11.15 6.36
C ASP A 87 -3.51 -11.59 7.42
N LYS A 88 -3.62 -12.91 7.64
CA LYS A 88 -4.60 -13.52 8.55
C LYS A 88 -4.26 -13.28 10.03
N THR A 89 -3.00 -12.98 10.33
CA THR A 89 -2.49 -12.68 11.68
C THR A 89 -2.92 -11.32 12.21
N LEU A 90 -3.51 -10.47 11.36
CA LEU A 90 -4.01 -9.16 11.75
C LEU A 90 -5.49 -9.16 12.11
N LEU A 91 -6.21 -10.27 11.97
CA LEU A 91 -7.50 -10.40 12.63
C LEU A 91 -7.24 -10.24 14.14
N PRO A 92 -7.99 -9.38 14.87
CA PRO A 92 -7.86 -9.38 16.32
C PRO A 92 -8.08 -10.82 16.76
N GLU A 93 -7.16 -11.35 17.56
CA GLU A 93 -7.35 -12.63 18.25
C GLU A 93 -8.77 -12.58 18.82
N LEU A 94 -9.66 -13.39 18.26
CA LEU A 94 -10.91 -13.69 18.93
C LEU A 94 -10.44 -14.41 20.17
N ASP A 95 -10.43 -13.70 21.32
CA ASP A 95 -10.06 -14.24 22.62
C ASP A 95 -10.63 -15.67 22.71
N GLU A 96 -9.74 -16.67 22.72
CA GLU A 96 -10.08 -18.09 22.87
C GLU A 96 -10.55 -18.37 24.32
N GLU A 97 -11.37 -17.50 24.91
CA GLU A 97 -11.89 -17.61 26.27
C GLU A 97 -13.31 -18.20 26.31
N LEU A 98 -13.65 -19.09 25.36
CA LEU A 98 -14.89 -19.88 25.40
C LEU A 98 -14.72 -21.34 24.94
N ALA A 99 -13.50 -21.88 24.92
CA ALA A 99 -13.29 -23.32 24.84
C ALA A 99 -13.23 -23.93 26.27
N VAL A 100 -14.29 -23.72 27.05
CA VAL A 100 -14.58 -24.54 28.24
C VAL A 100 -15.73 -25.47 27.86
N PHE A 101 -15.39 -26.72 27.55
CA PHE A 101 -16.28 -27.87 27.68
C PHE A 101 -15.46 -29.08 28.15
#